data_AF-A0A4R8IIQ8-F1
#
_entry.id   AF-A0A4R8IIQ8-F1
#
_cell.length_a   1.000
_cell.length_b   1.000
_cell.length_c   1.000
_cell.angle_alpha   90.00
_cell.angle_beta   90.00
_cell.angle_gamma   90.00
#
_symmetry.space_group_name_H-M   'P 1'
#
loop_
_entity.id
_entity.type
_entity.pdbx_description
1 polymer ?
#
loop_
_entity_poly.entity_id
_entity_poly.type
_entity_poly.pdbx_seq_one_letter_code
_entity_poly.pdbx_strand_id
1 'polypeptide(L)'
;MPSRQTQFSACYYLGWLLAGILILLQTGCASYSRDFEREIQTLASQDPAAALEALEEQRHPERNRLLFHLNKAMLLHMLGDYAASNAEFEQAKRIIEQYQAASISEESAAFFINDGTRTYTGSSLEQLMLHVYAALNYLLQDKVDAARVEALQIDIRLRQLQEANPDSILSIDPFVRYLTGLIYEQQGENDNAMIAYRKAYNAYREHQQAYGIQVPRQLKQDLLRLSRQLGLTEEYTGYAARFDVETRQLDPEQAELVVLFHKDLAPIKRSQRIGQMDPRTGYLVHFAVPVYEPRNSHLSHARVVVDERRVRTEPMEDISGIALRTLQDNMPAITARALARAVVKYKMSRQAGENDALAGLLMNIAGVVTEQADTRSWLTLPGEIQMARVTLPPGDYNVTLELIGLDGRVTRSRQLGRVNLTRGSKRYLSYLWFPAYPTLRH
;
A
#
# COMPACT_ATOMS: atom_id res chain seq x y z
N MET A 1 -16.51 63.26 -8.66
CA MET A 1 -15.43 62.78 -7.78
C MET A 1 -16.03 61.77 -6.82
N PRO A 2 -15.82 60.46 -6.99
CA PRO A 2 -16.20 59.51 -5.95
C PRO A 2 -15.26 59.71 -4.76
N SER A 3 -15.82 59.75 -3.55
CA SER A 3 -15.13 60.06 -2.32
C SER A 3 -14.05 59.02 -2.00
N ARG A 4 -12.86 59.47 -1.57
CA ARG A 4 -11.72 58.62 -1.16
C ARG A 4 -12.04 57.56 -0.10
N GLN A 5 -13.20 57.62 0.55
CA GLN A 5 -13.64 56.66 1.57
C GLN A 5 -14.12 55.32 1.01
N THR A 6 -14.64 55.25 -0.22
CA THR A 6 -15.13 53.97 -0.78
C THR A 6 -14.00 53.08 -1.34
N GLN A 7 -12.85 53.65 -1.71
CA GLN A 7 -11.69 52.89 -2.17
C GLN A 7 -10.94 52.17 -1.05
N PHE A 8 -10.92 52.73 0.16
CA PHE A 8 -10.25 52.10 1.32
C PHE A 8 -10.98 50.83 1.78
N SER A 9 -12.32 50.84 1.81
CA SER A 9 -13.12 49.69 2.24
C SER A 9 -12.97 48.49 1.30
N ALA A 10 -12.91 48.72 -0.02
CA ALA A 10 -12.75 47.65 -1.02
C ALA A 10 -11.41 46.92 -0.91
N CYS A 11 -10.31 47.64 -0.60
CA CYS A 11 -9.00 47.01 -0.36
C CYS A 11 -8.97 46.16 0.91
N TYR A 12 -9.69 46.57 1.97
CA TYR A 12 -9.81 45.77 3.19
C TYR A 12 -10.60 44.47 2.95
N TYR A 13 -11.75 44.53 2.25
CA TYR A 13 -12.53 43.33 1.95
C TYR A 13 -11.80 42.37 1.02
N LEU A 14 -11.06 42.88 0.01
CA LEU A 14 -10.23 42.06 -0.87
C LEU A 14 -9.06 41.40 -0.10
N GLY A 15 -8.47 42.10 0.86
CA GLY A 15 -7.45 41.55 1.76
C GLY A 15 -7.98 40.43 2.65
N TRP A 16 -9.18 40.58 3.23
CA TRP A 16 -9.84 39.52 4.02
C TRP A 16 -10.31 38.34 3.15
N LEU A 17 -10.75 38.58 1.91
CA LEU A 17 -11.08 37.54 0.94
C LEU A 17 -9.85 36.74 0.50
N LEU A 18 -8.74 37.42 0.21
CA LEU A 18 -7.47 36.79 -0.13
C LEU A 18 -6.86 36.04 1.08
N ALA A 19 -6.95 36.60 2.29
CA ALA A 19 -6.55 35.90 3.51
C ALA A 19 -7.44 34.68 3.80
N GLY A 20 -8.76 34.80 3.59
CA GLY A 20 -9.71 33.69 3.69
C GLY A 20 -9.43 32.57 2.68
N ILE A 21 -9.12 32.93 1.43
CA ILE A 21 -8.70 31.99 0.38
C ILE A 21 -7.36 31.33 0.73
N LEU A 22 -6.39 32.09 1.25
CA LEU A 22 -5.08 31.58 1.67
C LEU A 22 -5.18 30.60 2.85
N ILE A 23 -6.12 30.83 3.78
CA ILE A 23 -6.42 29.93 4.90
C ILE A 23 -7.17 28.67 4.42
N LEU A 24 -8.10 28.80 3.46
CA LEU A 24 -8.82 27.66 2.88
C LEU A 24 -7.91 26.72 2.07
N LEU A 25 -6.89 27.26 1.40
CA LEU A 25 -5.94 26.50 0.56
C LEU A 25 -4.90 25.67 1.35
N GLN A 26 -4.80 25.85 2.67
CA GLN A 26 -3.88 25.08 3.54
C GLN A 26 -4.41 23.65 3.86
N THR A 27 -5.65 23.31 3.51
CA THR A 27 -6.36 22.11 4.02
C THR A 27 -6.31 20.87 3.10
N GLY A 28 -5.46 20.86 2.09
CA GLY A 28 -5.59 19.97 0.93
C GLY A 28 -4.96 18.57 1.02
N CYS A 29 -3.64 18.49 0.84
CA CYS A 29 -2.93 17.23 0.59
C CYS A 29 -1.63 17.07 1.39
N ALA A 30 -0.83 18.13 1.51
CA ALA A 30 0.27 18.15 2.48
C ALA A 30 -0.24 17.96 3.93
N SER A 31 -1.52 18.23 4.20
CA SER A 31 -2.16 17.91 5.48
C SER A 31 -2.32 16.40 5.65
N TYR A 32 -2.82 15.66 4.65
CA TYR A 32 -3.14 14.22 4.80
C TYR A 32 -1.98 13.39 5.35
N SER A 33 -0.79 13.43 4.73
CA SER A 33 0.33 12.62 5.21
C SER A 33 0.92 13.12 6.54
N ARG A 34 0.67 14.38 6.93
CA ARG A 34 1.07 14.94 8.24
C ARG A 34 0.06 14.62 9.34
N ASP A 35 -1.23 14.69 9.02
CA ASP A 35 -2.32 14.32 9.91
C ASP A 35 -2.19 12.82 10.21
N PHE A 36 -2.12 11.99 9.16
CA PHE A 36 -1.94 10.55 9.29
C PHE A 36 -0.70 10.13 10.07
N GLU A 37 0.37 10.91 10.00
CA GLU A 37 1.59 10.65 10.77
C GLU A 37 1.35 10.79 12.28
N ARG A 38 0.45 11.66 12.73
CA ARG A 38 0.04 11.74 14.14
C ARG A 38 -0.73 10.49 14.56
N GLU A 39 -1.66 10.01 13.73
CA GLU A 39 -2.39 8.77 14.02
C GLU A 39 -1.45 7.55 14.07
N ILE A 40 -0.44 7.49 13.18
CA ILE A 40 0.57 6.44 13.22
C ILE A 40 1.45 6.51 14.47
N GLN A 41 1.70 7.69 15.03
CA GLN A 41 2.40 7.80 16.31
C GLN A 41 1.60 7.19 17.46
N THR A 42 0.28 7.33 17.47
CA THR A 42 -0.58 6.59 18.41
C THR A 42 -0.49 5.09 18.15
N LEU A 43 -0.54 4.67 16.88
CA LEU A 43 -0.43 3.26 16.50
C LEU A 43 0.94 2.65 16.88
N ALA A 44 2.00 3.46 16.93
CA ALA A 44 3.35 3.07 17.34
C ALA A 44 3.47 2.62 18.80
N SER A 45 2.51 2.95 19.68
CA SER A 45 2.44 2.37 21.03
C SER A 45 1.91 0.92 21.03
N GLN A 46 1.68 0.33 19.85
CA GLN A 46 1.08 -1.00 19.66
C GLN A 46 -0.37 -1.08 20.15
N ASP A 47 -1.09 0.04 20.05
CA ASP A 47 -2.50 0.15 20.40
C ASP A 47 -3.34 0.48 19.14
N PRO A 48 -3.75 -0.54 18.37
CA PRO A 48 -4.59 -0.34 17.21
C PRO A 48 -6.02 0.10 17.57
N ALA A 49 -6.48 -0.09 18.81
CA ALA A 49 -7.79 0.36 19.25
C ALA A 49 -7.82 1.88 19.41
N ALA A 50 -6.81 2.45 20.08
CA ALA A 50 -6.67 3.91 20.22
C ALA A 50 -6.50 4.59 18.85
N ALA A 51 -5.77 3.96 17.92
CA ALA A 51 -5.64 4.48 16.56
C ALA A 51 -6.96 4.42 15.77
N LEU A 52 -7.78 3.39 16.00
CA LEU A 52 -9.11 3.27 15.38
C LEU A 52 -10.05 4.37 15.90
N GLU A 53 -10.09 4.58 17.21
CA GLU A 53 -10.89 5.65 17.83
C GLU A 53 -10.49 7.02 17.28
N ALA A 54 -9.18 7.32 17.27
CA ALA A 54 -8.66 8.57 16.70
C ALA A 54 -9.02 8.74 15.21
N LEU A 55 -8.99 7.66 14.43
CA LEU A 55 -9.40 7.70 13.02
C LEU A 55 -10.90 8.00 12.88
N GLU A 56 -11.76 7.44 13.73
CA GLU A 56 -13.22 7.63 13.64
C GLU A 56 -13.70 9.00 14.10
N GLU A 57 -13.01 9.63 15.06
CA GLU A 57 -13.33 10.97 15.55
C GLU A 57 -12.99 12.09 14.55
N GLN A 58 -12.06 11.82 13.63
CA GLN A 58 -11.61 12.82 12.66
C GLN A 58 -12.62 13.06 11.55
N ARG A 59 -12.71 14.33 11.13
CA ARG A 59 -13.50 14.70 9.96
C ARG A 59 -12.72 14.34 8.69
N HIS A 60 -13.23 13.36 7.95
CA HIS A 60 -12.66 12.95 6.65
C HIS A 60 -13.33 13.70 5.50
N PRO A 61 -12.58 14.46 4.67
CA PRO A 61 -13.13 15.03 3.45
C PRO A 61 -13.63 13.93 2.49
N GLU A 62 -14.75 14.15 1.79
CA GLU A 62 -15.32 13.17 0.84
C GLU A 62 -14.27 12.65 -0.17
N ARG A 63 -13.41 13.53 -0.68
CA ARG A 63 -12.30 13.17 -1.61
C ARG A 63 -11.29 12.16 -1.06
N ASN A 64 -11.24 11.96 0.26
CA ASN A 64 -10.34 11.04 0.97
C ASN A 64 -11.10 9.84 1.57
N ARG A 65 -12.39 9.69 1.27
CA ARG A 65 -13.25 8.65 1.87
C ARG A 65 -12.72 7.23 1.62
N LEU A 66 -12.11 6.97 0.47
CA LEU A 66 -11.44 5.70 0.20
C LEU A 66 -10.35 5.40 1.26
N LEU A 67 -9.49 6.37 1.56
CA LEU A 67 -8.39 6.19 2.53
C LEU A 67 -8.93 5.94 3.94
N PHE A 68 -10.03 6.59 4.32
CA PHE A 68 -10.68 6.31 5.60
C PHE A 68 -11.06 4.82 5.71
N HIS A 69 -11.79 4.29 4.74
CA HIS A 69 -12.21 2.89 4.76
C HIS A 69 -11.03 1.91 4.68
N LEU A 70 -10.02 2.21 3.86
CA LEU A 70 -8.80 1.40 3.75
C LEU A 70 -8.02 1.33 5.08
N ASN A 71 -7.79 2.48 5.73
CA ASN A 71 -7.08 2.53 7.01
C ASN A 71 -7.90 1.88 8.13
N LYS A 72 -9.21 2.14 8.18
CA LYS A 72 -10.12 1.53 9.16
C LYS A 72 -10.15 0.01 9.03
N ALA A 73 -10.25 -0.51 7.80
CA ALA A 73 -10.20 -1.95 7.54
C ALA A 73 -8.92 -2.58 8.08
N MET A 74 -7.75 -1.94 7.89
CA MET A 74 -6.49 -2.47 8.41
C MET A 74 -6.39 -2.41 9.93
N LEU A 75 -6.90 -1.36 10.57
CA LEU A 75 -6.93 -1.29 12.03
C LEU A 75 -7.82 -2.39 12.62
N LEU A 76 -8.98 -2.64 12.01
CA LEU A 76 -9.86 -3.76 12.37
C LEU A 76 -9.18 -5.13 12.13
N HIS A 77 -8.42 -5.29 11.04
CA HIS A 77 -7.59 -6.47 10.80
C HIS A 77 -6.58 -6.69 11.94
N MET A 78 -5.87 -5.63 12.35
CA MET A 78 -4.89 -5.70 13.45
C MET A 78 -5.55 -6.04 14.79
N LEU A 79 -6.81 -5.64 15.00
CA LEU A 79 -7.61 -5.95 16.18
C LEU A 79 -8.21 -7.37 16.15
N GLY A 80 -8.11 -8.08 15.02
CA GLY A 80 -8.70 -9.41 14.85
C GLY A 80 -10.19 -9.39 14.48
N ASP A 81 -10.80 -8.21 14.28
CA ASP A 81 -12.16 -8.09 13.77
C ASP A 81 -12.16 -8.16 12.24
N TYR A 82 -11.87 -9.36 11.74
CA TYR A 82 -11.76 -9.65 10.31
C TYR A 82 -13.08 -9.49 9.56
N ALA A 83 -14.22 -9.66 10.26
CA ALA A 83 -15.54 -9.50 9.66
C ALA A 83 -15.86 -8.02 9.41
N ALA A 84 -15.66 -7.16 10.43
CA ALA A 84 -15.80 -5.71 10.26
C ALA A 84 -14.77 -5.15 9.28
N SER A 85 -13.52 -5.65 9.32
CA SER A 85 -12.47 -5.30 8.36
C SER A 85 -12.92 -5.55 6.91
N ASN A 86 -13.49 -6.72 6.62
CA ASN A 86 -14.02 -7.02 5.28
C ASN A 86 -15.23 -6.15 4.91
N ALA A 87 -16.10 -5.81 5.85
CA ALA A 87 -17.20 -4.88 5.57
C ALA A 87 -16.70 -3.50 5.12
N GLU A 88 -15.61 -3.01 5.71
CA GLU A 88 -14.96 -1.76 5.32
C GLU A 88 -14.24 -1.88 3.96
N PHE A 89 -13.62 -3.02 3.65
CA PHE A 89 -13.09 -3.27 2.31
C PHE A 89 -14.18 -3.29 1.24
N GLU A 90 -15.37 -3.83 1.53
CA GLU A 90 -16.52 -3.75 0.62
C GLU A 90 -16.99 -2.31 0.39
N GLN A 91 -16.92 -1.43 1.41
CA GLN A 91 -17.17 0.00 1.20
C GLN A 91 -16.11 0.62 0.28
N ALA A 92 -14.83 0.29 0.51
CA ALA A 92 -13.73 0.78 -0.32
C ALA A 92 -13.88 0.36 -1.79
N LYS A 93 -14.28 -0.88 -2.07
CA LYS A 93 -14.56 -1.38 -3.45
C LYS A 93 -15.65 -0.55 -4.14
N ARG A 94 -16.78 -0.33 -3.47
CA ARG A 94 -17.89 0.51 -4.00
C ARG A 94 -17.42 1.94 -4.32
N ILE A 95 -16.59 2.52 -3.46
CA ILE A 95 -16.05 3.86 -3.67
C ILE A 95 -15.13 3.90 -4.90
N ILE A 96 -14.26 2.91 -5.07
CA ILE A 96 -13.38 2.80 -6.24
C ILE A 96 -14.22 2.74 -7.52
N GLU A 97 -15.26 1.90 -7.57
CA GLU A 97 -16.15 1.78 -8.72
C GLU A 97 -16.88 3.10 -9.05
N GLN A 98 -17.41 3.77 -8.03
CA GLN A 98 -18.10 5.05 -8.19
C GLN A 98 -17.17 6.14 -8.75
N TYR A 99 -15.94 6.22 -8.24
CA TYR A 99 -15.00 7.28 -8.60
C TYR A 99 -14.31 7.05 -9.94
N GLN A 100 -14.12 5.80 -10.37
CA GLN A 100 -13.65 5.50 -11.71
C GLN A 100 -14.60 6.08 -12.78
N ALA A 101 -15.91 6.01 -12.56
CA ALA A 101 -16.92 6.60 -13.46
C ALA A 101 -16.93 8.14 -13.45
N ALA A 102 -16.56 8.79 -12.34
CA ALA A 102 -16.60 10.26 -12.19
C ALA A 102 -15.32 10.98 -12.66
N SER A 103 -14.20 10.26 -12.82
CA SER A 103 -12.86 10.86 -12.99
C SER A 103 -12.64 11.72 -14.25
N ILE A 104 -13.50 11.59 -15.28
CA ILE A 104 -13.34 12.28 -16.56
C ILE A 104 -13.54 13.81 -16.43
N SER A 105 -14.45 14.28 -15.58
CA SER A 105 -14.72 15.73 -15.42
C SER A 105 -13.71 16.44 -14.52
N GLU A 106 -13.11 15.74 -13.56
CA GLU A 106 -12.14 16.29 -12.60
C GLU A 106 -10.75 16.56 -13.19
N GLU A 107 -10.41 15.96 -14.34
CA GLU A 107 -9.09 16.14 -14.98
C GLU A 107 -8.81 17.60 -15.36
N SER A 108 -9.84 18.33 -15.80
CA SER A 108 -9.73 19.72 -16.20
C SER A 108 -9.44 20.66 -15.01
N ALA A 109 -10.18 20.52 -13.90
CA ALA A 109 -10.02 21.36 -12.71
C ALA A 109 -8.71 21.06 -11.98
N ALA A 110 -8.34 19.77 -11.87
CA ALA A 110 -7.08 19.38 -11.26
C ALA A 110 -5.89 19.99 -12.00
N PHE A 111 -5.88 19.94 -13.34
CA PHE A 111 -4.81 20.52 -14.15
C PHE A 111 -4.52 21.99 -13.81
N PHE A 112 -5.52 22.81 -13.49
CA PHE A 112 -5.32 24.21 -13.12
C PHE A 112 -4.86 24.41 -11.66
N ILE A 113 -5.35 23.59 -10.72
CA ILE A 113 -5.09 23.77 -9.29
C ILE A 113 -3.84 22.97 -8.86
N ASN A 114 -3.97 21.66 -8.67
CA ASN A 114 -2.89 20.70 -8.39
C ASN A 114 -3.41 19.26 -8.53
N ASP A 115 -2.53 18.25 -8.53
CA ASP A 115 -2.95 16.84 -8.69
C ASP A 115 -3.74 16.29 -7.49
N GLY A 116 -3.58 16.90 -6.31
CA GLY A 116 -4.24 16.48 -5.08
C GLY A 116 -5.73 16.87 -4.97
N THR A 117 -6.26 17.68 -5.89
CA THR A 117 -7.69 18.07 -5.87
C THR A 117 -8.60 17.03 -6.50
N ARG A 118 -8.04 16.00 -7.15
CA ARG A 118 -8.80 14.86 -7.70
C ARG A 118 -9.34 13.99 -6.57
N THR A 119 -10.45 13.33 -6.83
CA THR A 119 -10.94 12.27 -5.96
C THR A 119 -9.93 11.11 -5.93
N TYR A 120 -9.59 10.63 -4.73
CA TYR A 120 -8.60 9.57 -4.56
C TYR A 120 -9.20 8.19 -4.86
N THR A 121 -8.69 7.49 -5.86
CA THR A 121 -9.14 6.15 -6.28
C THR A 121 -8.18 5.03 -5.88
N GLY A 122 -7.08 5.36 -5.21
CA GLY A 122 -6.04 4.40 -4.84
C GLY A 122 -5.12 4.04 -6.01
N SER A 123 -3.88 3.68 -5.68
CA SER A 123 -2.94 3.14 -6.68
C SER A 123 -3.31 1.70 -7.06
N SER A 124 -2.78 1.21 -8.18
CA SER A 124 -2.94 -0.20 -8.59
C SER A 124 -2.48 -1.18 -7.51
N LEU A 125 -1.37 -0.86 -6.80
CA LEU A 125 -0.87 -1.65 -5.67
C LEU A 125 -1.89 -1.70 -4.53
N GLU A 126 -2.44 -0.54 -4.14
CA GLU A 126 -3.41 -0.46 -3.04
C GLU A 126 -4.70 -1.22 -3.35
N GLN A 127 -5.18 -1.14 -4.60
CA GLN A 127 -6.36 -1.90 -5.02
C GLN A 127 -6.09 -3.41 -5.02
N LEU A 128 -4.89 -3.87 -5.40
CA LEU A 128 -4.50 -5.27 -5.24
C LEU A 128 -4.43 -5.67 -3.77
N MET A 129 -3.76 -4.86 -2.94
CA MET A 129 -3.62 -5.13 -1.51
C MET A 129 -4.96 -5.15 -0.78
N LEU A 130 -5.95 -4.36 -1.23
CA LEU A 130 -7.33 -4.44 -0.71
C LEU A 130 -7.86 -5.87 -0.81
N HIS A 131 -7.76 -6.49 -1.99
CA HIS A 131 -8.24 -7.87 -2.18
C HIS A 131 -7.37 -8.89 -1.42
N VAL A 132 -6.05 -8.66 -1.32
CA VAL A 132 -5.16 -9.50 -0.52
C VAL A 132 -5.60 -9.53 0.94
N TYR A 133 -5.77 -8.38 1.58
CA TYR A 133 -6.17 -8.33 2.98
C TYR A 133 -7.61 -8.83 3.18
N ALA A 134 -8.51 -8.61 2.22
CA ALA A 134 -9.84 -9.20 2.26
C ALA A 134 -9.79 -10.75 2.23
N ALA A 135 -8.95 -11.32 1.35
CA ALA A 135 -8.72 -12.76 1.28
C ALA A 135 -8.09 -13.30 2.57
N LEU A 136 -7.07 -12.61 3.10
CA LEU A 136 -6.41 -12.98 4.36
C LEU A 136 -7.38 -12.95 5.54
N ASN A 137 -8.25 -11.94 5.63
CA ASN A 137 -9.31 -11.86 6.64
C ASN A 137 -10.26 -13.06 6.58
N TYR A 138 -10.60 -13.53 5.38
CA TYR A 138 -11.43 -14.72 5.22
C TYR A 138 -10.67 -15.99 5.62
N LEU A 139 -9.39 -16.12 5.23
CA LEU A 139 -8.53 -17.24 5.65
C LEU A 139 -8.35 -17.31 7.17
N LEU A 140 -8.18 -16.16 7.84
CA LEU A 140 -8.08 -16.06 9.29
C LEU A 140 -9.39 -16.43 10.03
N GLN A 141 -10.52 -16.39 9.32
CA GLN A 141 -11.83 -16.84 9.79
C GLN A 141 -12.18 -18.27 9.33
N ASP A 142 -11.24 -19.00 8.70
CA ASP A 142 -11.47 -20.30 8.06
C ASP A 142 -12.54 -20.29 6.95
N LYS A 143 -12.88 -19.12 6.41
CA LYS A 143 -13.88 -18.93 5.34
C LYS A 143 -13.23 -19.03 3.95
N VAL A 144 -12.68 -20.20 3.65
CA VAL A 144 -11.87 -20.42 2.43
C VAL A 144 -12.67 -20.14 1.15
N ASP A 145 -13.97 -20.45 1.10
CA ASP A 145 -14.83 -20.17 -0.06
C ASP A 145 -14.92 -18.67 -0.38
N ALA A 146 -14.98 -17.84 0.66
CA ALA A 146 -14.98 -16.39 0.50
C ALA A 146 -13.59 -15.85 0.11
N ALA A 147 -12.52 -16.42 0.67
CA ALA A 147 -11.15 -16.12 0.24
C ALA A 147 -10.94 -16.46 -1.25
N ARG A 148 -11.56 -17.53 -1.74
CA ARG A 148 -11.53 -17.92 -3.15
C ARG A 148 -12.21 -16.89 -4.05
N VAL A 149 -13.29 -16.26 -3.61
CA VAL A 149 -13.92 -15.14 -4.36
C VAL A 149 -12.94 -13.99 -4.51
N GLU A 150 -12.23 -13.60 -3.45
CA GLU A 150 -11.18 -12.58 -3.54
C GLU A 150 -10.02 -13.00 -4.44
N ALA A 151 -9.62 -14.28 -4.41
CA ALA A 151 -8.60 -14.81 -5.32
C ALA A 151 -8.98 -14.64 -6.81
N LEU A 152 -10.26 -14.83 -7.14
CA LEU A 152 -10.77 -14.56 -8.49
C LEU A 152 -10.74 -13.07 -8.84
N GLN A 153 -11.10 -12.19 -7.90
CA GLN A 153 -11.02 -10.74 -8.11
C GLN A 153 -9.58 -10.28 -8.33
N ILE A 154 -8.64 -10.84 -7.57
CA ILE A 154 -7.21 -10.66 -7.76
C ILE A 154 -6.78 -11.07 -9.18
N ASP A 155 -7.19 -12.26 -9.64
CA ASP A 155 -6.82 -12.74 -10.97
C ASP A 155 -7.36 -11.85 -12.10
N ILE A 156 -8.60 -11.33 -11.94
CA ILE A 156 -9.18 -10.34 -12.84
C ILE A 156 -8.35 -9.05 -12.82
N ARG A 157 -8.01 -8.56 -11.63
CA ARG A 157 -7.28 -7.29 -11.47
C ARG A 157 -5.88 -7.38 -12.06
N LEU A 158 -5.14 -8.47 -11.80
CA LEU A 158 -3.83 -8.70 -12.39
C LEU A 158 -3.90 -8.77 -13.93
N ARG A 159 -4.95 -9.38 -14.49
CA ARG A 159 -5.16 -9.39 -15.95
C ARG A 159 -5.36 -7.98 -16.51
N GLN A 160 -6.20 -7.16 -15.86
CA GLN A 160 -6.41 -5.77 -16.27
C GLN A 160 -5.12 -4.94 -16.19
N LEU A 161 -4.31 -5.16 -15.15
CA LEU A 161 -3.03 -4.46 -14.99
C LEU A 161 -2.02 -4.88 -16.08
N GLN A 162 -1.96 -6.17 -16.40
CA GLN A 162 -1.16 -6.69 -17.50
C GLN A 162 -1.59 -6.13 -18.85
N GLU A 163 -2.90 -6.04 -19.11
CA GLU A 163 -3.46 -5.48 -20.35
C GLU A 163 -3.19 -3.97 -20.46
N ALA A 164 -3.28 -3.24 -19.35
CA ALA A 164 -3.07 -1.80 -19.32
C ALA A 164 -1.58 -1.40 -19.44
N ASN A 165 -0.69 -2.13 -18.76
CA ASN A 165 0.75 -1.90 -18.83
C ASN A 165 1.51 -3.21 -18.57
N PRO A 166 1.88 -3.96 -19.62
CA PRO A 166 2.60 -5.22 -19.50
C PRO A 166 3.94 -5.11 -18.76
N ASP A 167 4.63 -3.98 -18.94
CA ASP A 167 5.95 -3.70 -18.38
C ASP A 167 5.89 -3.18 -16.93
N SER A 168 4.68 -2.92 -16.41
CA SER A 168 4.49 -2.54 -15.02
C SER A 168 4.91 -3.66 -14.10
N ILE A 169 5.62 -3.33 -13.03
CA ILE A 169 6.05 -4.32 -12.06
C ILE A 169 4.91 -4.98 -11.27
N LEU A 170 3.71 -4.39 -11.32
CA LEU A 170 2.47 -4.93 -10.73
C LEU A 170 1.69 -5.84 -11.69
N SER A 171 2.12 -5.95 -12.96
CA SER A 171 1.42 -6.80 -13.95
C SER A 171 1.48 -8.28 -13.55
N ILE A 172 2.53 -8.68 -12.83
CA ILE A 172 2.74 -10.02 -12.30
C ILE A 172 3.30 -9.95 -10.87
N ASP A 173 2.41 -9.69 -9.90
CA ASP A 173 2.77 -9.68 -8.47
C ASP A 173 3.03 -11.13 -7.96
N PRO A 174 4.24 -11.45 -7.47
CA PRO A 174 4.64 -12.81 -7.16
C PRO A 174 3.99 -13.36 -5.88
N PHE A 175 3.89 -12.56 -4.80
CA PHE A 175 3.23 -13.00 -3.58
C PHE A 175 1.74 -13.17 -3.80
N VAL A 176 1.10 -12.25 -4.50
CA VAL A 176 -0.33 -12.31 -4.77
C VAL A 176 -0.68 -13.59 -5.55
N ARG A 177 0.13 -13.94 -6.56
CA ARG A 177 0.02 -15.24 -7.27
C ARG A 177 0.24 -16.43 -6.36
N TYR A 178 1.17 -16.33 -5.41
CA TYR A 178 1.42 -17.42 -4.47
C TYR A 178 0.24 -17.61 -3.51
N LEU A 179 -0.31 -16.51 -2.99
CA LEU A 179 -1.47 -16.51 -2.10
C LEU A 179 -2.71 -17.09 -2.79
N THR A 180 -3.01 -16.70 -4.03
CA THR A 180 -4.14 -17.30 -4.75
C THR A 180 -3.93 -18.79 -4.97
N GLY A 181 -2.70 -19.23 -5.25
CA GLY A 181 -2.36 -20.65 -5.31
C GLY A 181 -2.61 -21.40 -3.99
N LEU A 182 -2.24 -20.81 -2.85
CA LEU A 182 -2.52 -21.38 -1.52
C LEU A 182 -4.02 -21.53 -1.25
N ILE A 183 -4.82 -20.54 -1.68
CA ILE A 183 -6.28 -20.54 -1.55
C ILE A 183 -6.91 -21.62 -2.44
N TYR A 184 -6.54 -21.67 -3.72
CA TYR A 184 -7.03 -22.69 -4.65
C TYR A 184 -6.66 -24.10 -4.17
N GLU A 185 -5.44 -24.29 -3.67
CA GLU A 185 -5.01 -25.59 -3.18
C GLU A 185 -5.82 -26.02 -1.95
N GLN A 186 -6.10 -25.09 -1.02
CA GLN A 186 -6.91 -25.37 0.16
C GLN A 186 -8.38 -25.68 -0.19
N GLN A 187 -8.85 -25.21 -1.34
CA GLN A 187 -10.15 -25.57 -1.92
C GLN A 187 -10.15 -26.91 -2.66
N GLY A 188 -8.98 -27.56 -2.78
CA GLY A 188 -8.81 -28.79 -3.56
C GLY A 188 -8.66 -28.56 -5.07
N GLU A 189 -8.56 -27.30 -5.51
CA GLU A 189 -8.40 -26.92 -6.93
C GLU A 189 -6.93 -27.01 -7.35
N ASN A 190 -6.39 -28.21 -7.33
CA ASN A 190 -4.95 -28.47 -7.55
C ASN A 190 -4.44 -27.96 -8.90
N ASP A 191 -5.23 -28.03 -9.97
CA ASP A 191 -4.82 -27.51 -11.29
C ASP A 191 -4.69 -25.98 -11.28
N ASN A 192 -5.66 -25.28 -10.68
CA ASN A 192 -5.64 -23.83 -10.53
C ASN A 192 -4.49 -23.39 -9.62
N ALA A 193 -4.26 -24.12 -8.52
CA ALA A 193 -3.12 -23.90 -7.63
C ALA A 193 -1.78 -24.06 -8.37
N MET A 194 -1.62 -25.12 -9.17
CA MET A 194 -0.41 -25.33 -9.95
C MET A 194 -0.17 -24.21 -10.96
N ILE A 195 -1.21 -23.74 -11.65
CA ILE A 195 -1.12 -22.58 -12.56
C ILE A 195 -0.66 -21.33 -11.80
N ALA A 196 -1.26 -21.05 -10.64
CA ALA A 196 -0.92 -19.90 -9.81
C ALA A 196 0.53 -19.99 -9.30
N TYR A 197 0.98 -21.15 -8.82
CA TYR A 197 2.36 -21.38 -8.37
C TYR A 197 3.39 -21.24 -9.49
N ARG A 198 3.11 -21.72 -10.70
CA ARG A 198 4.00 -21.49 -11.87
C ARG A 198 4.15 -20.00 -12.15
N LYS A 199 3.04 -19.26 -12.16
CA LYS A 199 3.04 -17.81 -12.38
C LYS A 199 3.80 -17.08 -11.27
N ALA A 200 3.58 -17.45 -10.01
CA ALA A 200 4.33 -16.91 -8.87
C ALA A 200 5.84 -17.14 -9.03
N TYR A 201 6.24 -18.36 -9.40
CA TYR A 201 7.65 -18.70 -9.58
C TYR A 201 8.32 -17.91 -10.71
N ASN A 202 7.65 -17.76 -11.84
CA ASN A 202 8.16 -16.95 -12.94
C ASN A 202 8.27 -15.47 -12.53
N ALA A 203 7.25 -14.94 -11.85
CA ALA A 203 7.23 -13.58 -11.34
C ALA A 203 8.40 -13.29 -10.38
N TYR A 204 8.63 -14.17 -9.40
CA TYR A 204 9.77 -14.03 -8.48
C TYR A 204 11.10 -14.04 -9.23
N ARG A 205 11.24 -14.87 -10.28
CA ARG A 205 12.48 -14.93 -11.09
C ARG A 205 12.69 -13.68 -11.93
N GLU A 206 11.64 -13.17 -12.56
CA GLU A 206 11.70 -11.98 -13.41
C GLU A 206 11.98 -10.72 -12.57
N HIS A 207 11.41 -10.62 -11.37
CA HIS A 207 11.56 -9.46 -10.50
C HIS A 207 12.70 -9.59 -9.47
N GLN A 208 13.42 -10.71 -9.44
CA GLN A 208 14.50 -10.95 -8.46
C GLN A 208 15.54 -9.82 -8.46
N GLN A 209 15.91 -9.31 -9.63
CA GLN A 209 16.88 -8.21 -9.74
C GLN A 209 16.32 -6.86 -9.29
N ALA A 210 15.00 -6.66 -9.41
CA ALA A 210 14.34 -5.41 -9.08
C ALA A 210 14.11 -5.23 -7.56
N TYR A 211 13.75 -6.31 -6.86
CA TYR A 211 13.40 -6.25 -5.43
C TYR A 211 14.32 -7.02 -4.50
N GLY A 212 15.24 -7.83 -5.04
CA GLY A 212 16.12 -8.66 -4.22
C GLY A 212 15.40 -9.79 -3.47
N ILE A 213 14.11 -10.02 -3.73
CA ILE A 213 13.38 -11.17 -3.19
C ILE A 213 13.67 -12.39 -4.04
N GLN A 214 14.22 -13.42 -3.42
CA GLN A 214 14.43 -14.71 -4.06
C GLN A 214 13.14 -15.53 -4.05
N VAL A 215 13.02 -16.48 -4.98
CA VAL A 215 11.93 -17.47 -4.96
C VAL A 215 11.88 -18.14 -3.58
N PRO A 216 10.78 -18.01 -2.83
CA PRO A 216 10.67 -18.58 -1.49
C PRO A 216 10.86 -20.11 -1.50
N ARG A 217 11.53 -20.65 -0.48
CA ARG A 217 11.71 -22.10 -0.33
C ARG A 217 10.37 -22.81 -0.29
N GLN A 218 9.39 -22.23 0.39
CA GLN A 218 8.03 -22.77 0.50
C GLN A 218 7.36 -22.95 -0.87
N LEU A 219 7.47 -21.97 -1.77
CA LEU A 219 6.93 -22.08 -3.13
C LEU A 219 7.64 -23.16 -3.96
N LYS A 220 8.97 -23.28 -3.84
CA LYS A 220 9.74 -24.36 -4.50
C LYS A 220 9.25 -25.74 -4.05
N GLN A 221 8.98 -25.89 -2.75
CA GLN A 221 8.45 -27.13 -2.18
C GLN A 221 7.03 -27.43 -2.67
N ASP A 222 6.16 -26.43 -2.79
CA ASP A 222 4.81 -26.61 -3.33
C ASP A 222 4.83 -27.02 -4.80
N LEU A 223 5.69 -26.40 -5.63
CA LEU A 223 5.87 -26.80 -7.03
C LEU A 223 6.32 -28.25 -7.16
N LEU A 224 7.30 -28.69 -6.37
CA LEU A 224 7.76 -30.08 -6.36
C LEU A 224 6.63 -31.04 -5.92
N ARG A 225 5.94 -30.71 -4.84
CA ARG A 225 4.88 -31.56 -4.29
C ARG A 225 3.70 -31.68 -5.26
N LEU A 226 3.20 -30.55 -5.75
CA LEU A 226 1.98 -30.50 -6.56
C LEU A 226 2.23 -31.03 -7.98
N SER A 227 3.38 -30.77 -8.59
CA SER A 227 3.76 -31.38 -9.88
C SER A 227 3.82 -32.90 -9.78
N ARG A 228 4.36 -33.44 -8.68
CA ARG A 228 4.37 -34.89 -8.44
C ARG A 228 2.96 -35.45 -8.24
N GLN A 229 2.13 -34.78 -7.45
CA GLN A 229 0.75 -35.20 -7.18
C GLN A 229 -0.12 -35.21 -8.45
N LEU A 230 0.10 -34.27 -9.36
CA LEU A 230 -0.62 -34.17 -10.64
C LEU A 230 -0.02 -35.06 -11.75
N GLY A 231 1.05 -35.80 -11.48
CA GLY A 231 1.70 -36.66 -12.49
C GLY A 231 2.53 -35.92 -13.55
N LEU A 232 2.86 -34.65 -13.30
CA LEU A 232 3.63 -33.77 -14.21
C LEU A 232 5.13 -34.08 -14.13
N THR A 233 5.51 -35.28 -14.58
CA THR A 233 6.84 -35.87 -14.37
C THR A 233 8.00 -35.03 -14.93
N GLU A 234 7.83 -34.46 -16.12
CA GLU A 234 8.87 -33.61 -16.74
C GLU A 234 9.09 -32.31 -15.95
N GLU A 235 8.01 -31.65 -15.54
CA GLU A 235 8.09 -30.44 -14.72
C GLU A 235 8.70 -30.73 -13.35
N TYR A 236 8.27 -31.82 -12.69
CA TYR A 236 8.84 -32.26 -11.42
C TYR A 236 10.35 -32.46 -11.55
N THR A 237 10.79 -33.19 -12.59
CA THR A 237 12.21 -33.45 -12.84
C THR A 237 12.97 -32.15 -13.09
N GLY A 238 12.39 -31.24 -13.87
CA GLY A 238 12.96 -29.92 -14.12
C GLY A 238 13.05 -29.04 -12.87
N TYR A 239 12.07 -29.10 -11.97
CA TYR A 239 12.14 -28.40 -10.68
C TYR A 239 13.16 -29.05 -9.74
N ALA A 240 13.16 -30.38 -9.62
CA ALA A 240 14.08 -31.12 -8.74
C ALA A 240 15.55 -30.93 -9.12
N ALA A 241 15.84 -30.77 -10.42
CA ALA A 241 17.19 -30.46 -10.90
C ALA A 241 17.63 -29.03 -10.61
N ARG A 242 16.68 -28.07 -10.47
CA ARG A 242 16.96 -26.64 -10.27
C ARG A 242 16.88 -26.20 -8.82
N PHE A 243 16.07 -26.87 -8.01
CA PHE A 243 15.79 -26.45 -6.64
C PHE A 243 16.66 -27.24 -5.67
N ASP A 244 17.51 -26.53 -4.93
CA ASP A 244 18.27 -27.08 -3.80
C ASP A 244 17.37 -27.16 -2.55
N VAL A 245 16.20 -27.80 -2.69
CA VAL A 245 15.26 -27.98 -1.58
C VAL A 245 14.65 -29.38 -1.64
N GLU A 246 14.53 -30.01 -0.48
CA GLU A 246 13.80 -31.27 -0.36
C GLU A 246 12.31 -31.06 -0.62
N THR A 247 11.71 -31.99 -1.35
CA THR A 247 10.26 -32.07 -1.53
C THR A 247 9.60 -32.22 -0.17
N ARG A 248 8.77 -31.24 0.20
CA ARG A 248 7.99 -31.32 1.44
C ARG A 248 6.96 -32.44 1.32
N GLN A 249 7.15 -33.52 2.07
CA GLN A 249 6.11 -34.53 2.26
C GLN A 249 5.13 -33.99 3.29
N LEU A 250 3.93 -33.59 2.84
CA LEU A 250 2.81 -33.38 3.74
C LEU A 250 2.22 -34.75 4.00
N ASP A 251 2.45 -35.28 5.19
CA ASP A 251 1.67 -36.42 5.68
C ASP A 251 0.20 -35.98 5.73
N PRO A 252 -0.73 -36.67 5.02
CA PRO A 252 -2.16 -36.35 5.03
C PRO A 252 -2.77 -36.33 6.44
N GLU A 253 -2.10 -36.98 7.40
CA GLU A 253 -2.47 -36.98 8.82
C GLU A 253 -2.13 -35.68 9.53
N GLN A 254 -1.20 -34.89 9.00
CA GLN A 254 -0.70 -33.68 9.63
C GLN A 254 -1.47 -32.45 9.19
N ALA A 255 -1.48 -31.45 10.07
CA ALA A 255 -2.01 -30.13 9.83
C ALA A 255 -0.90 -29.16 9.43
N GLU A 256 -1.31 -28.05 8.82
CA GLU A 256 -0.41 -26.96 8.47
C GLU A 256 -0.81 -25.66 9.15
N LEU A 257 0.14 -25.05 9.85
CA LEU A 257 0.04 -23.70 10.36
C LEU A 257 0.81 -22.76 9.42
N VAL A 258 0.11 -21.79 8.84
CA VAL A 258 0.67 -20.69 8.05
C VAL A 258 0.70 -19.45 8.92
N VAL A 259 1.88 -18.86 9.11
CA VAL A 259 2.04 -17.62 9.87
C VAL A 259 2.54 -16.52 8.96
N LEU A 260 1.74 -15.47 8.83
CA LEU A 260 2.09 -14.25 8.12
C LEU A 260 2.62 -13.23 9.12
N PHE A 261 3.80 -12.71 8.83
CA PHE A 261 4.42 -11.64 9.59
C PHE A 261 4.54 -10.41 8.68
N HIS A 262 3.86 -9.35 9.05
CA HIS A 262 3.85 -8.09 8.33
C HIS A 262 4.76 -7.14 9.09
N LYS A 263 5.86 -6.70 8.47
CA LYS A 263 6.80 -5.79 9.12
C LYS A 263 6.78 -4.41 8.48
N ASP A 264 7.09 -3.43 9.30
CA ASP A 264 7.17 -2.02 8.92
C ASP A 264 5.82 -1.47 8.46
N LEU A 265 5.78 -0.19 8.11
CA LEU A 265 4.64 0.40 7.43
C LEU A 265 5.10 0.91 6.07
N ALA A 266 4.19 0.93 5.09
CA ALA A 266 4.44 1.40 3.74
C ALA A 266 5.08 2.80 3.74
N PRO A 267 5.92 3.17 2.77
CA PRO A 267 6.61 4.45 2.78
C PRO A 267 5.64 5.64 2.74
N ILE A 268 6.03 6.77 3.33
CA ILE A 268 5.20 7.99 3.32
C ILE A 268 5.45 8.75 2.04
N LYS A 269 4.39 9.14 1.33
CA LYS A 269 4.50 10.01 0.16
C LYS A 269 4.55 11.48 0.60
N ARG A 270 5.58 12.21 0.16
CA ARG A 270 5.77 13.65 0.39
C ARG A 270 5.81 14.42 -0.90
N SER A 271 5.52 15.71 -0.81
CA SER A 271 5.61 16.63 -1.94
C SER A 271 6.99 17.30 -1.93
N GLN A 272 7.80 17.01 -2.93
CA GLN A 272 9.04 17.73 -3.19
C GLN A 272 8.75 18.89 -4.15
N ARG A 273 9.06 20.11 -3.70
CA ARG A 273 8.90 21.33 -4.51
C ARG A 273 10.20 21.68 -5.20
N ILE A 274 10.11 22.01 -6.47
CA ILE A 274 11.23 22.42 -7.31
C ILE A 274 10.86 23.78 -7.90
N GLY A 275 11.75 24.77 -7.81
CA GLY A 275 11.48 26.08 -8.38
C GLY A 275 12.74 26.89 -8.66
N GLN A 276 12.64 27.77 -9.65
CA GLN A 276 13.70 28.67 -10.08
C GLN A 276 13.10 30.06 -10.33
N MET A 277 13.78 31.09 -9.83
CA MET A 277 13.39 32.48 -10.09
C MET A 277 13.82 32.86 -11.50
N ASP A 278 12.90 33.41 -12.29
CA ASP A 278 13.21 34.02 -13.58
C ASP A 278 13.88 35.39 -13.35
N PRO A 279 15.16 35.55 -13.69
CA PRO A 279 15.88 36.80 -13.43
C PRO A 279 15.36 37.99 -14.25
N ARG A 280 14.58 37.75 -15.32
CA ARG A 280 14.02 38.82 -16.17
C ARG A 280 12.73 39.39 -15.61
N THR A 281 11.92 38.55 -14.97
CA THR A 281 10.58 38.93 -14.49
C THR A 281 10.47 38.98 -12.97
N GLY A 282 11.42 38.38 -12.25
CA GLY A 282 11.35 38.20 -10.79
C GLY A 282 10.35 37.13 -10.35
N TYR A 283 9.60 36.51 -11.26
CA TYR A 283 8.62 35.47 -10.94
C TYR A 283 9.28 34.13 -10.66
N LEU A 284 8.72 33.40 -9.69
CA LEU A 284 9.12 32.03 -9.41
C LEU A 284 8.40 31.09 -10.37
N VAL A 285 9.16 30.33 -11.17
CA VAL A 285 8.64 29.16 -11.88
C VAL A 285 8.84 27.97 -10.95
N HIS A 286 7.76 27.30 -10.57
CA HIS A 286 7.81 26.18 -9.64
C HIS A 286 6.85 25.06 -10.04
N PHE A 287 7.18 23.85 -9.65
CA PHE A 287 6.34 22.67 -9.77
C PHE A 287 6.60 21.73 -8.59
N ALA A 288 5.68 20.81 -8.34
CA ALA A 288 5.81 19.83 -7.27
C ALA A 288 5.70 18.41 -7.80
N VAL A 289 6.54 17.51 -7.28
CA VAL A 289 6.52 16.08 -7.59
C VAL A 289 6.44 15.27 -6.30
N PRO A 290 5.78 14.10 -6.31
CA PRO A 290 5.73 13.23 -5.15
C PRO A 290 7.04 12.43 -5.01
N VAL A 291 7.46 12.17 -3.78
CA VAL A 291 8.56 11.28 -3.43
C VAL A 291 8.17 10.40 -2.26
N TYR A 292 8.69 9.18 -2.20
CA TYR A 292 8.50 8.29 -1.06
C TYR A 292 9.66 8.40 -0.07
N GLU A 293 9.31 8.53 1.21
CA GLU A 293 10.23 8.44 2.34
C GLU A 293 10.09 7.03 2.96
N PRO A 294 11.16 6.21 2.96
CA PRO A 294 11.11 4.86 3.49
C PRO A 294 10.94 4.83 5.02
N ARG A 295 10.30 3.77 5.51
CA ARG A 295 9.98 3.56 6.93
C ARG A 295 10.48 2.20 7.41
N ASN A 296 11.74 1.91 7.14
CA ASN A 296 12.31 0.60 7.41
C ASN A 296 12.70 0.48 8.88
N SER A 297 12.31 -0.61 9.55
CA SER A 297 12.83 -0.94 10.88
C SER A 297 14.17 -1.65 10.82
N HIS A 298 14.76 -1.82 12.01
CA HIS A 298 15.93 -2.66 12.23
C HIS A 298 15.56 -4.14 12.46
N LEU A 299 14.40 -4.61 11.99
CA LEU A 299 14.06 -6.03 12.00
C LEU A 299 14.49 -6.72 10.71
N SER A 300 15.05 -7.92 10.88
CA SER A 300 15.38 -8.80 9.76
C SER A 300 14.20 -9.70 9.41
N HIS A 301 13.70 -10.45 10.39
CA HIS A 301 12.66 -11.46 10.19
C HIS A 301 11.98 -11.79 11.51
N ALA A 302 10.94 -12.61 11.44
CA ALA A 302 10.36 -13.27 12.59
C ALA A 302 10.73 -14.76 12.63
N ARG A 303 10.66 -15.34 13.82
CA ARG A 303 10.83 -16.77 14.06
C ARG A 303 9.62 -17.29 14.80
N VAL A 304 8.89 -18.17 14.13
CA VAL A 304 7.74 -18.88 14.69
C VAL A 304 8.24 -19.98 15.61
N VAL A 305 7.76 -19.97 16.85
CA VAL A 305 8.07 -20.95 17.89
C VAL A 305 6.77 -21.67 18.26
N VAL A 306 6.75 -22.97 18.01
CA VAL A 306 5.66 -23.88 18.40
C VAL A 306 6.29 -25.14 18.97
N ASP A 307 6.04 -25.40 20.25
CA ASP A 307 6.77 -26.40 21.04
C ASP A 307 8.30 -26.25 20.89
N GLU A 308 8.99 -27.30 20.43
CA GLU A 308 10.44 -27.29 20.18
C GLU A 308 10.81 -26.76 18.78
N ARG A 309 9.83 -26.57 17.89
CA ARG A 309 10.06 -26.15 16.51
C ARG A 309 10.29 -24.65 16.45
N ARG A 310 11.35 -24.27 15.73
CA ARG A 310 11.69 -22.87 15.47
C ARG A 310 11.84 -22.66 13.96
N VAL A 311 10.90 -21.96 13.35
CA VAL A 311 10.85 -21.76 11.90
C VAL A 311 10.98 -20.28 11.58
N ARG A 312 12.00 -19.92 10.79
CA ARG A 312 12.21 -18.54 10.31
C ARG A 312 11.17 -18.20 9.24
N THR A 313 10.64 -16.98 9.28
CA THR A 313 9.84 -16.42 8.19
C THR A 313 10.73 -16.03 7.01
N GLU A 314 10.22 -16.27 5.81
CA GLU A 314 10.86 -15.88 4.55
C GLU A 314 10.15 -14.66 3.97
N PRO A 315 10.85 -13.72 3.34
CA PRO A 315 10.23 -12.60 2.65
C PRO A 315 9.39 -13.12 1.47
N MET A 316 8.15 -12.63 1.40
CA MET A 316 7.22 -12.91 0.31
C MET A 316 7.03 -11.68 -0.57
N GLU A 317 6.86 -10.50 0.02
CA GLU A 317 6.54 -9.28 -0.72
C GLU A 317 7.20 -8.05 -0.13
N ASP A 318 7.81 -7.20 -0.97
CA ASP A 318 8.35 -5.88 -0.59
C ASP A 318 7.42 -4.78 -1.13
N ILE A 319 6.36 -4.51 -0.38
CA ILE A 319 5.35 -3.49 -0.70
C ILE A 319 6.00 -2.11 -0.82
N SER A 320 7.01 -1.82 0.00
CA SER A 320 7.73 -0.55 -0.05
C SER A 320 8.47 -0.40 -1.37
N GLY A 321 9.25 -1.40 -1.76
CA GLY A 321 9.94 -1.45 -3.05
C GLY A 321 8.97 -1.27 -4.22
N ILE A 322 7.83 -1.96 -4.19
CA ILE A 322 6.82 -1.87 -5.26
C ILE A 322 6.18 -0.49 -5.32
N ALA A 323 5.86 0.11 -4.18
CA ALA A 323 5.34 1.47 -4.14
C ALA A 323 6.34 2.47 -4.74
N LEU A 324 7.63 2.36 -4.37
CA LEU A 324 8.70 3.19 -4.91
C LEU A 324 8.84 3.01 -6.42
N ARG A 325 8.88 1.77 -6.91
CA ARG A 325 9.05 1.49 -8.33
C ARG A 325 7.86 1.94 -9.16
N THR A 326 6.65 1.67 -8.68
CA THR A 326 5.41 2.15 -9.31
C THR A 326 5.42 3.68 -9.43
N LEU A 327 5.93 4.40 -8.42
CA LEU A 327 6.05 5.86 -8.51
C LEU A 327 7.11 6.29 -9.55
N GLN A 328 8.25 5.60 -9.60
CA GLN A 328 9.30 5.87 -10.59
C GLN A 328 8.79 5.68 -12.02
N ASP A 329 8.08 4.59 -12.29
CA ASP A 329 7.54 4.28 -13.62
C ASP A 329 6.51 5.34 -14.07
N ASN A 330 5.75 5.91 -13.12
CA ASN A 330 4.77 6.96 -13.38
C ASN A 330 5.36 8.40 -13.37
N MET A 331 6.61 8.56 -12.94
CA MET A 331 7.24 9.88 -12.75
C MET A 331 7.33 10.72 -14.03
N PRO A 332 7.61 10.16 -15.23
CA PRO A 332 7.66 10.95 -16.47
C PRO A 332 6.34 11.67 -16.75
N ALA A 333 5.22 10.96 -16.64
CA ALA A 333 3.89 11.53 -16.86
C ALA A 333 3.52 12.57 -15.79
N ILE A 334 3.84 12.28 -14.52
CA ILE A 334 3.63 13.21 -13.39
C ILE A 334 4.42 14.50 -13.61
N THR A 335 5.71 14.40 -13.93
CA THR A 335 6.62 15.53 -14.12
C THR A 335 6.21 16.36 -15.33
N ALA A 336 5.85 15.73 -16.46
CA ALA A 336 5.38 16.43 -17.65
C ALA A 336 4.13 17.28 -17.37
N ARG A 337 3.14 16.72 -16.65
CA ARG A 337 1.94 17.47 -16.25
C ARG A 337 2.26 18.61 -15.29
N ALA A 338 3.14 18.39 -14.30
CA ALA A 338 3.54 19.41 -13.34
C ALA A 338 4.27 20.58 -14.04
N LEU A 339 5.18 20.30 -14.97
CA LEU A 339 5.86 21.31 -15.77
C LEU A 339 4.91 22.09 -16.68
N ALA A 340 3.97 21.41 -17.36
CA ALA A 340 2.99 22.08 -18.21
C ALA A 340 2.14 23.08 -17.40
N ARG A 341 1.69 22.67 -16.21
CA ARG A 341 0.95 23.53 -15.28
C ARG A 341 1.79 24.70 -14.77
N ALA A 342 3.06 24.48 -14.45
CA ALA A 342 3.98 25.55 -14.08
C ALA A 342 4.12 26.60 -15.18
N VAL A 343 4.25 26.19 -16.45
CA VAL A 343 4.30 27.10 -17.60
C VAL A 343 3.00 27.89 -17.75
N VAL A 344 1.85 27.25 -17.59
CA VAL A 344 0.53 27.92 -17.66
C VAL A 344 0.38 28.95 -16.53
N LYS A 345 0.66 28.57 -15.28
CA LYS A 345 0.61 29.47 -14.11
C LYS A 345 1.59 30.64 -14.24
N TYR A 346 2.78 30.41 -14.77
CA TYR A 346 3.75 31.45 -15.07
C TYR A 346 3.23 32.44 -16.13
N LYS A 347 2.66 31.93 -17.24
CA LYS A 347 2.05 32.78 -18.28
C LYS A 347 0.89 33.62 -17.72
N MET A 348 0.03 33.05 -16.89
CA MET A 348 -1.05 33.77 -16.21
C MET A 348 -0.52 34.89 -15.31
N SER A 349 0.54 34.61 -14.53
CA SER A 349 1.19 35.61 -13.67
C SER A 349 1.79 36.75 -14.49
N ARG A 350 2.43 36.44 -15.62
CA ARG A 350 2.94 37.44 -16.57
C ARG A 350 1.85 38.29 -17.18
N GLN A 351 0.78 37.67 -17.68
CA GLN A 351 -0.34 38.38 -18.27
C GLN A 351 -1.05 39.30 -17.26
N ALA A 352 -1.20 38.87 -16.01
CA ALA A 352 -1.71 39.72 -14.93
C ALA A 352 -0.76 40.89 -14.65
N GLY A 353 0.56 40.64 -14.64
CA GLY A 353 1.61 41.65 -14.46
C GLY A 353 1.70 42.70 -15.56
N GLU A 354 1.32 42.37 -16.80
CA GLU A 354 1.23 43.33 -17.91
C GLU A 354 0.14 44.39 -17.67
N ASN A 355 -0.92 44.03 -16.94
CA ASN A 355 -1.97 44.97 -16.53
C ASN A 355 -1.64 45.69 -15.22
N ASP A 356 -1.18 44.95 -14.21
CA ASP A 356 -0.79 45.47 -12.89
C ASP A 356 0.29 44.57 -12.27
N ALA A 357 1.47 45.15 -12.00
CA ALA A 357 2.61 44.45 -11.42
C ALA A 357 2.30 43.80 -10.06
N LEU A 358 1.46 44.42 -9.22
CA LEU A 358 1.05 43.83 -7.95
C LEU A 358 0.14 42.61 -8.18
N ALA A 359 -0.77 42.70 -9.15
CA ALA A 359 -1.62 41.57 -9.53
C ALA A 359 -0.79 40.38 -10.04
N GLY A 360 0.23 40.65 -10.86
CA GLY A 360 1.17 39.62 -11.34
C GLY A 360 1.93 38.93 -10.20
N LEU A 361 2.45 39.69 -9.25
CA LEU A 361 3.13 39.15 -8.07
C LEU A 361 2.19 38.32 -7.17
N LEU A 362 0.98 38.83 -6.90
CA LEU A 362 -0.01 38.10 -6.10
C LEU A 362 -0.42 36.79 -6.78
N MET A 363 -0.61 36.78 -8.11
CA MET A 363 -0.89 35.56 -8.86
C MET A 363 0.26 34.57 -8.82
N ASN A 364 1.51 35.04 -8.88
CA ASN A 364 2.68 34.16 -8.76
C ASN A 364 2.74 33.51 -7.37
N ILE A 365 2.55 34.30 -6.29
CA ILE A 365 2.52 33.79 -4.91
C ILE A 365 1.37 32.78 -4.73
N ALA A 366 0.18 33.06 -5.25
CA ALA A 366 -0.96 32.14 -5.22
C ALA A 366 -0.64 30.83 -5.97
N GLY A 367 0.04 30.92 -7.13
CA GLY A 367 0.55 29.77 -7.85
C GLY A 367 1.46 28.88 -6.99
N VAL A 368 2.41 29.49 -6.27
CA VAL A 368 3.36 28.80 -5.37
C VAL A 368 2.64 28.06 -4.26
N VAL A 369 1.70 28.73 -3.60
CA VAL A 369 0.97 28.17 -2.46
C VAL A 369 0.05 27.01 -2.88
N THR A 370 -0.57 27.13 -4.06
CA THR A 370 -1.51 26.13 -4.57
C THR A 370 -0.85 24.89 -5.17
N GLU A 371 0.43 24.95 -5.52
CA GLU A 371 1.15 23.84 -6.13
C GLU A 371 1.63 22.81 -5.10
N GLN A 372 1.05 21.61 -5.20
CA GLN A 372 1.37 20.46 -4.37
C GLN A 372 1.25 19.17 -5.19
N ALA A 373 2.12 18.21 -4.92
CA ALA A 373 1.95 16.86 -5.44
C ALA A 373 0.85 16.11 -4.66
N ASP A 374 0.22 15.13 -5.29
CA ASP A 374 -0.66 14.22 -4.55
C ASP A 374 0.18 13.32 -3.62
N THR A 375 0.05 13.56 -2.32
CA THR A 375 0.75 12.84 -1.25
C THR A 375 -0.12 11.79 -0.58
N ARG A 376 -1.31 11.51 -1.12
CA ARG A 376 -2.20 10.48 -0.60
C ARG A 376 -1.66 9.09 -0.93
N SER A 377 -1.82 8.19 0.04
CA SER A 377 -1.43 6.79 0.00
C SER A 377 -2.05 6.06 1.19
N TRP A 378 -2.24 4.74 1.07
CA TRP A 378 -2.72 3.89 2.15
C TRP A 378 -1.57 3.57 3.12
N LEU A 379 -1.53 4.31 4.23
CA LEU A 379 -0.36 4.37 5.11
C LEU A 379 -0.31 3.28 6.21
N THR A 380 -1.39 2.52 6.41
CA THR A 380 -1.42 1.35 7.33
C THR A 380 -1.04 0.04 6.67
N LEU A 381 -0.80 0.02 5.34
CA LEU A 381 -0.19 -1.15 4.72
C LEU A 381 1.18 -1.41 5.33
N PRO A 382 1.61 -2.67 5.45
CA PRO A 382 2.96 -2.96 5.90
C PRO A 382 3.99 -2.63 4.83
N GLY A 383 5.24 -2.50 5.25
CA GLY A 383 6.35 -2.29 4.33
C GLY A 383 6.78 -3.58 3.63
N GLU A 384 6.65 -4.73 4.30
CA GLU A 384 7.02 -6.05 3.79
C GLU A 384 6.13 -7.14 4.40
N ILE A 385 5.84 -8.19 3.63
CA ILE A 385 5.15 -9.40 4.08
C ILE A 385 6.14 -10.56 4.08
N GLN A 386 6.20 -11.27 5.22
CA GLN A 386 6.95 -12.51 5.38
C GLN A 386 6.01 -13.66 5.74
N MET A 387 6.41 -14.89 5.43
CA MET A 387 5.61 -16.08 5.75
C MET A 387 6.49 -17.23 6.25
N ALA A 388 5.98 -17.96 7.23
CA ALA A 388 6.48 -19.28 7.63
C ALA A 388 5.34 -20.30 7.61
N ARG A 389 5.67 -21.54 7.24
CA ARG A 389 4.75 -22.67 7.28
C ARG A 389 5.32 -23.78 8.14
N VAL A 390 4.51 -24.27 9.08
CA VAL A 390 4.88 -25.31 10.04
C VAL A 390 3.90 -26.47 9.89
N THR A 391 4.40 -27.66 9.53
CA THR A 391 3.58 -28.88 9.57
C THR A 391 3.61 -29.48 10.97
N LEU A 392 2.45 -29.76 11.56
CA LEU A 392 2.32 -30.27 12.93
C LEU A 392 1.32 -31.43 12.96
N PRO A 393 1.44 -32.40 13.88
CA PRO A 393 0.33 -33.31 14.18
C PRO A 393 -0.95 -32.55 14.58
N PRO A 394 -2.13 -33.17 14.50
CA PRO A 394 -3.35 -32.59 15.07
C PRO A 394 -3.19 -32.38 16.58
N GLY A 395 -3.66 -31.26 17.10
CA GLY A 395 -3.50 -30.89 18.50
C GLY A 395 -3.71 -29.41 18.78
N ASP A 396 -3.60 -29.04 20.06
CA ASP A 396 -3.67 -27.66 20.52
C ASP A 396 -2.27 -27.10 20.77
N TYR A 397 -1.94 -25.99 20.13
CA TYR A 397 -0.61 -25.41 20.16
C TYR A 397 -0.64 -23.95 20.62
N ASN A 398 0.34 -23.57 21.43
CA ASN A 398 0.61 -22.15 21.72
C ASN A 398 1.66 -21.65 20.73
N VAL A 399 1.33 -20.60 19.99
CA VAL A 399 2.22 -20.04 18.97
C VAL A 399 2.85 -18.76 19.49
N THR A 400 4.18 -18.72 19.49
CA THR A 400 4.96 -17.51 19.81
C THR A 400 5.72 -17.04 18.59
N LEU A 401 5.75 -15.73 18.38
CA LEU A 401 6.54 -15.08 17.35
C LEU A 401 7.69 -14.30 18.00
N GLU A 402 8.92 -14.69 17.71
CA GLU A 402 10.12 -13.96 18.11
C GLU A 402 10.55 -13.03 16.97
N LEU A 403 10.64 -11.72 17.23
CA LEU A 403 11.10 -10.72 16.27
C LEU A 403 12.62 -10.61 16.35
N ILE A 404 13.30 -10.83 15.23
CA ILE A 404 14.76 -10.89 15.15
C ILE A 404 15.30 -9.61 14.51
N GLY A 405 16.17 -8.91 15.24
CA GLY A 405 16.86 -7.73 14.77
C GLY A 405 17.88 -8.02 13.66
N LEU A 406 18.37 -6.98 12.99
CA LEU A 406 19.48 -7.10 12.02
C LEU A 406 20.78 -7.63 12.66
N ASP A 407 20.93 -7.48 13.98
CA ASP A 407 22.02 -8.03 14.78
C ASP A 407 21.86 -9.53 15.11
N GLY A 408 20.76 -10.15 14.68
CA GLY A 408 20.43 -11.55 14.92
C GLY A 408 19.87 -11.85 16.32
N ARG A 409 19.68 -10.84 17.18
CA ARG A 409 19.14 -11.02 18.52
C ARG A 409 17.61 -10.97 18.50
N VAL A 410 16.99 -11.60 19.49
CA VAL A 410 15.55 -11.46 19.73
C VAL A 410 15.30 -10.08 20.31
N THR A 411 14.63 -9.21 19.55
CA THR A 411 14.27 -7.85 19.98
C THR A 411 12.99 -7.86 20.80
N ARG A 412 12.04 -8.74 20.46
CA ARG A 412 10.74 -8.86 21.12
C ARG A 412 10.14 -10.25 20.88
N SER A 413 9.31 -10.73 21.79
CA SER A 413 8.48 -11.91 21.60
C SER A 413 7.00 -11.55 21.76
N ARG A 414 6.14 -12.15 20.94
CA ARG A 414 4.68 -11.95 20.96
C ARG A 414 3.99 -13.32 20.97
N GLN A 415 3.09 -13.56 21.92
CA GLN A 415 2.19 -14.70 21.83
C GLN A 415 1.08 -14.38 20.83
N LEU A 416 0.88 -15.25 19.85
CA LEU A 416 -0.20 -15.16 18.87
C LEU A 416 -1.48 -15.89 19.33
N GLY A 417 -1.41 -16.58 20.47
CA GLY A 417 -2.52 -17.31 21.06
C GLY A 417 -2.45 -18.81 20.82
N ARG A 418 -3.55 -19.47 21.18
CA ARG A 418 -3.72 -20.92 21.07
C ARG A 418 -4.42 -21.26 19.76
N VAL A 419 -3.89 -22.21 19.01
CA VAL A 419 -4.48 -22.71 17.77
C VAL A 419 -4.81 -24.18 17.90
N ASN A 420 -6.04 -24.55 17.56
CA ASN A 420 -6.46 -25.93 17.41
C ASN A 420 -6.22 -26.36 15.96
N LEU A 421 -5.43 -27.42 15.78
CA LEU A 421 -5.13 -28.04 14.50
C LEU A 421 -5.84 -29.40 14.41
N THR A 422 -6.57 -29.60 13.32
CA THR A 422 -7.28 -30.85 13.01
C THR A 422 -6.60 -31.54 11.82
N ARG A 423 -6.82 -32.85 11.67
CA ARG A 423 -6.22 -33.67 10.60
C ARG A 423 -6.41 -33.03 9.22
N GLY A 424 -5.31 -32.83 8.49
CA GLY A 424 -5.32 -32.26 7.15
C GLY A 424 -5.73 -30.77 7.06
N SER A 425 -5.94 -30.08 8.19
CA SER A 425 -6.37 -28.68 8.15
C SER A 425 -5.22 -27.72 7.91
N LYS A 426 -5.53 -26.59 7.28
CA LYS A 426 -4.61 -25.47 7.08
C LYS A 426 -5.15 -24.25 7.81
N ARG A 427 -4.42 -23.76 8.80
CA ARG A 427 -4.80 -22.63 9.66
C ARG A 427 -3.86 -21.47 9.45
N TYR A 428 -4.40 -20.25 9.50
CA TYR A 428 -3.62 -19.03 9.33
C TYR A 428 -3.53 -18.26 10.64
N LEU A 429 -2.38 -17.65 10.87
CA LEU A 429 -2.17 -16.59 11.85
C LEU A 429 -1.52 -15.40 11.15
N SER A 430 -1.87 -14.19 11.59
CA SER A 430 -1.29 -12.95 11.09
C SER A 430 -0.84 -12.10 12.26
N TYR A 431 0.32 -11.46 12.11
CA TYR A 431 0.76 -10.43 13.03
C TYR A 431 1.47 -9.31 12.28
N LEU A 432 1.06 -8.08 12.55
CA LEU A 432 1.66 -6.89 11.99
C LEU A 432 2.42 -6.13 13.08
N TRP A 433 3.68 -5.79 12.78
CA TRP A 433 4.57 -5.06 13.67
C TRP A 433 5.32 -3.97 12.95
N PHE A 434 5.47 -2.83 13.59
CA PHE A 434 6.29 -1.71 13.14
C PHE A 434 6.84 -0.97 14.36
N PRO A 435 8.01 -0.33 14.25
CA PRO A 435 8.62 0.42 15.34
C PRO A 435 7.90 1.75 15.56
N ALA A 436 8.22 2.40 16.69
CA ALA A 436 8.00 3.83 16.80
C ALA A 436 8.93 4.55 15.82
N TYR A 437 8.35 5.26 14.86
CA TYR A 437 9.12 6.11 13.96
C TYR A 437 9.49 7.40 14.71
N PRO A 438 10.78 7.75 14.84
CA PRO A 438 11.14 9.05 15.39
C PRO A 438 10.48 10.14 14.54
N THR A 439 9.91 11.17 15.18
CA THR A 439 9.40 12.34 14.49
C THR A 439 10.49 12.86 13.55
N LEU A 440 10.29 12.77 12.24
CA LEU A 440 11.19 13.38 11.28
C LEU A 440 11.16 14.88 11.55
N ARG A 441 12.28 15.44 12.03
CA ARG A 441 12.38 16.88 12.32
C ARG A 441 12.05 17.62 11.02
N HIS A 442 10.99 18.43 11.07
CA HIS A 442 10.50 19.28 9.98
C HIS A 442 11.52 20.35 9.58
#